data_AF-A0A1B6LH44-F1
#
_entry.id   AF-A0A1B6LH44-F1
#
_cell.length_a   1.000
_cell.length_b   1.000
_cell.length_c   1.000
_cell.angle_alpha   90.00
_cell.angle_beta   90.00
_cell.angle_gamma   90.00
#
_symmetry.space_group_name_H-M   'P 1'
#
loop_
_entity.id
_entity.type
_entity.pdbx_description
1 polymer ?
#
loop_
_entity_poly.entity_id
_entity_poly.type
_entity_poly.pdbx_seq_one_letter_code
_entity_poly.pdbx_strand_id
1 'polypeptide(L)'
;MSALDKIVVQGYKALQLQYFFTAGHDEVKAWTIQKGTKAPQAAGRIHTDFEKGFIMAEVMKFDDFKEEGSETGCKAAGKYRQQGRQYVVDDGDIIFFKFNAGAGLKDAGKKKP
;
A
#
# COMPACT_ATOMS: atom_id res chain seq x y z
N MET A 1 -15.77 21.67 -5.38
CA MET A 1 -15.05 21.07 -4.24
C MET A 1 -15.26 21.96 -3.03
N SER A 2 -15.75 21.38 -1.93
CA SER A 2 -16.07 22.12 -0.72
C SER A 2 -14.78 22.66 -0.07
N ALA A 3 -14.86 23.79 0.64
CA ALA A 3 -13.72 24.30 1.41
C ALA A 3 -13.27 23.32 2.51
N LEU A 4 -14.19 22.49 3.00
CA LEU A 4 -13.93 21.45 4.00
C LEU A 4 -12.92 20.40 3.48
N ASP A 5 -13.06 19.96 2.23
CA ASP A 5 -12.15 18.96 1.64
C ASP A 5 -10.71 19.47 1.64
N LYS A 6 -10.53 20.76 1.31
CA LYS A 6 -9.22 21.41 1.35
C LYS A 6 -8.67 21.48 2.77
N ILE A 7 -9.50 21.84 3.75
CA ILE A 7 -9.06 21.93 5.16
C ILE A 7 -8.61 20.56 5.67
N VAL A 8 -9.37 19.49 5.39
CA VAL A 8 -9.02 18.13 5.79
C VAL A 8 -7.68 17.70 5.18
N VAL A 9 -7.50 17.90 3.87
CA VAL A 9 -6.24 17.55 3.19
C VAL A 9 -5.06 18.35 3.74
N GLN A 10 -5.24 19.65 3.98
CA GLN A 10 -4.17 20.49 4.53
C GLN A 10 -3.84 20.12 5.98
N GLY A 11 -4.83 19.83 6.81
CA GLY A 11 -4.63 19.32 8.17
C GLY A 11 -3.87 18.00 8.19
N TYR A 12 -4.18 17.10 7.26
CA TYR A 12 -3.49 15.83 7.09
C TYR A 12 -2.00 16.01 6.77
N LYS A 13 -1.71 16.92 5.83
CA LYS A 13 -0.34 17.29 5.46
C LYS A 13 0.40 17.98 6.61
N ALA A 14 -0.28 18.84 7.36
CA ALA A 14 0.31 19.52 8.52
C ALA A 14 0.74 18.51 9.60
N LEU A 15 -0.03 17.44 9.79
CA LEU A 15 0.31 16.33 10.69
C LEU A 15 1.37 15.37 10.13
N GLN A 16 1.96 15.66 8.97
CA GLN A 16 2.93 14.79 8.28
C GLN A 16 2.38 13.38 8.02
N LEU A 17 1.07 13.28 7.81
CA LEU A 17 0.41 12.03 7.44
C LEU A 17 0.37 11.90 5.92
N GLN A 18 0.57 10.68 5.46
CA GLN A 18 0.41 10.27 4.07
C GLN A 18 -0.32 8.92 4.04
N TYR A 19 -0.75 8.49 2.87
CA TYR A 19 -1.44 7.20 2.75
C TYR A 19 -0.92 6.39 1.57
N PHE A 20 -0.99 5.08 1.72
CA PHE A 20 -0.80 4.14 0.62
C PHE A 20 -2.09 3.35 0.40
N PHE A 21 -2.22 2.73 -0.76
CA PHE A 21 -3.38 1.95 -1.14
C PHE A 21 -3.05 0.47 -1.19
N THR A 22 -3.96 -0.36 -0.69
CA THR A 22 -4.04 -1.76 -1.07
C THR A 22 -5.19 -1.90 -2.06
N ALA A 23 -4.92 -2.44 -3.23
CA ALA A 23 -5.93 -2.75 -4.24
C ALA A 23 -5.99 -4.27 -4.44
N GLY A 24 -7.06 -4.89 -3.96
CA GLY A 24 -7.42 -6.27 -4.29
C GLY A 24 -8.65 -6.30 -5.18
N HIS A 25 -8.98 -7.49 -5.69
CA HIS A 25 -10.22 -7.70 -6.45
C HIS A 25 -11.47 -7.32 -5.61
N ASP A 26 -11.40 -7.53 -4.30
CA ASP A 26 -12.55 -7.39 -3.41
C ASP A 26 -12.57 -6.07 -2.63
N GLU A 27 -11.41 -5.44 -2.39
CA GLU A 27 -11.30 -4.23 -1.58
C GLU A 27 -10.20 -3.29 -2.08
N VAL A 28 -10.52 -2.00 -2.14
CA VAL A 28 -9.54 -0.91 -2.27
C VAL A 28 -9.59 -0.10 -0.98
N LYS A 29 -8.44 0.03 -0.31
CA LYS A 29 -8.36 0.73 0.98
C LYS A 29 -7.13 1.63 1.06
N ALA A 30 -7.34 2.83 1.60
CA ALA A 30 -6.28 3.75 1.96
C ALA A 30 -5.81 3.51 3.40
N TRP A 31 -4.51 3.41 3.60
CA TRP A 31 -3.89 3.16 4.89
C TRP A 31 -3.02 4.35 5.30
N THR A 32 -3.41 4.98 6.41
CA THR A 32 -2.70 6.12 6.98
C THR A 32 -1.38 5.72 7.60
N ILE A 33 -0.31 6.40 7.20
CA ILE A 33 1.03 6.26 7.75
C ILE A 33 1.66 7.64 7.98
N GLN A 34 2.71 7.68 8.80
CA GLN A 34 3.52 8.88 8.91
C GLN A 34 4.50 8.96 7.73
N LYS A 35 4.85 10.18 7.33
CA LYS A 35 5.90 10.39 6.34
C LYS A 35 7.21 9.75 6.79
N GLY A 36 7.88 9.03 5.89
CA GLY A 36 9.11 8.30 6.20
C GLY A 36 8.89 6.86 6.73
N THR A 37 7.65 6.40 6.85
CA THR A 37 7.35 5.01 7.24
C THR A 37 7.93 4.04 6.21
N LYS A 38 8.64 3.01 6.68
CA LYS A 38 9.22 1.97 5.81
C LYS A 38 8.19 0.91 5.43
N ALA A 39 8.44 0.20 4.32
CA ALA A 39 7.55 -0.84 3.81
C ALA A 39 7.12 -1.89 4.85
N PRO A 40 8.00 -2.43 5.72
CA PRO A 40 7.57 -3.40 6.74
C PRO A 40 6.62 -2.80 7.78
N GLN A 41 6.88 -1.56 8.20
CA GLN A 41 6.04 -0.84 9.18
C GLN A 41 4.68 -0.48 8.57
N ALA A 42 4.66 -0.13 7.28
CA ALA A 42 3.43 0.09 6.53
C ALA A 42 2.62 -1.21 6.42
N ALA A 43 3.26 -2.34 6.18
CA ALA A 43 2.61 -3.66 6.20
C ALA A 43 2.04 -3.99 7.60
N GLY A 44 2.76 -3.62 8.66
CA GLY A 44 2.34 -3.74 10.06
C GLY A 44 1.03 -3.01 10.39
N ARG A 45 0.69 -1.94 9.66
CA ARG A 45 -0.58 -1.23 9.81
C ARG A 45 -1.79 -2.04 9.33
N ILE A 46 -1.58 -2.98 8.41
CA ILE A 46 -2.62 -3.90 7.95
C ILE A 46 -2.77 -5.03 8.97
N HIS A 47 -1.65 -5.64 9.34
CA HIS A 47 -1.60 -6.67 10.37
C HIS A 47 -0.18 -6.77 10.94
N THR A 48 -0.04 -6.93 12.26
CA THR A 48 1.28 -6.98 12.94
C THR A 48 2.16 -8.13 12.46
N ASP A 49 1.56 -9.25 12.05
CA ASP A 49 2.30 -10.39 11.47
C ASP A 49 2.92 -10.08 10.09
N PHE A 50 2.35 -9.15 9.32
CA PHE A 50 2.93 -8.78 8.03
C PHE A 50 4.26 -8.05 8.19
N GLU A 51 4.43 -7.29 9.27
CA GLU A 51 5.69 -6.62 9.58
C GLU A 51 6.79 -7.64 9.90
N LYS A 52 6.48 -8.62 10.77
CA LYS A 52 7.42 -9.69 11.15
C LYS A 52 7.75 -10.60 9.97
N GLY A 53 6.72 -11.00 9.22
CA GLY A 53 6.81 -11.89 8.07
C GLY A 53 7.21 -11.20 6.78
N PHE A 54 7.50 -9.89 6.78
CA PHE A 54 7.75 -9.11 5.56
C PHE A 54 8.88 -9.72 4.71
N ILE A 55 8.57 -10.01 3.47
CA ILE A 55 9.54 -10.44 2.45
C ILE A 55 9.87 -9.23 1.57
N MET A 56 8.86 -8.65 0.95
CA MET A 56 8.98 -7.55 0.01
C MET A 56 7.65 -6.84 -0.21
N ALA A 57 7.73 -5.62 -0.73
CA ALA A 57 6.59 -4.84 -1.18
C ALA A 57 6.63 -4.72 -2.71
N GLU A 58 5.55 -5.12 -3.37
CA GLU A 58 5.33 -4.84 -4.78
C GLU A 58 4.60 -3.49 -4.86
N VAL A 59 5.26 -2.49 -5.46
CA VAL A 59 4.83 -1.10 -5.44
C VAL A 59 4.57 -0.62 -6.86
N MET A 60 3.41 0.00 -7.05
CA MET A 60 3.05 0.76 -8.24
C MET A 60 2.74 2.19 -7.84
N LYS A 61 3.17 3.17 -8.64
CA LYS A 61 2.71 4.55 -8.46
C LYS A 61 1.29 4.67 -8.99
N PHE A 62 0.46 5.48 -8.34
CA PHE A 62 -0.89 5.76 -8.82
C PHE A 62 -0.90 6.35 -10.23
N ASP A 63 0.05 7.23 -10.55
CA ASP A 63 0.17 7.84 -11.89
C ASP A 63 0.46 6.79 -12.96
N ASP A 64 1.37 5.84 -12.67
CA ASP A 64 1.68 4.71 -13.55
C ASP A 64 0.43 3.81 -13.74
N PHE A 65 -0.30 3.54 -12.66
CA PHE A 65 -1.54 2.75 -12.72
C PHE A 65 -2.63 3.43 -13.57
N LYS A 66 -2.74 4.75 -13.46
CA LYS A 66 -3.69 5.54 -14.23
C LYS A 66 -3.32 5.60 -15.71
N GLU A 67 -2.03 5.70 -16.03
CA GLU A 67 -1.52 5.75 -17.41
C GLU A 67 -1.70 4.40 -18.13
N GLU A 68 -1.34 3.30 -17.47
CA GLU A 68 -1.38 1.96 -18.06
C GLU A 68 -2.77 1.30 -17.98
N GLY A 69 -3.68 1.88 -17.18
CA GLY A 69 -5.09 1.48 -17.04
C GLY A 69 -5.35 0.15 -16.32
N SER A 70 -4.32 -0.64 -16.03
CA SER A 70 -4.44 -1.92 -15.32
C SER A 70 -3.12 -2.34 -14.65
N GLU A 71 -3.21 -3.19 -13.62
CA GLU A 71 -2.02 -3.78 -12.97
C GLU A 71 -1.17 -4.58 -13.97
N THR A 72 -1.83 -5.33 -14.87
CA THR A 72 -1.13 -6.08 -15.92
C THR A 72 -0.40 -5.15 -16.89
N GLY A 73 -0.98 -4.00 -17.23
CA GLY A 73 -0.33 -2.95 -18.00
C GLY A 73 0.93 -2.42 -17.31
N CYS A 74 0.83 -2.07 -16.02
CA CYS A 74 2.00 -1.63 -15.24
C CYS A 74 3.11 -2.69 -15.16
N LYS A 75 2.75 -3.96 -15.03
CA LYS A 75 3.71 -5.08 -15.06
C LYS A 75 4.39 -5.20 -16.41
N ALA A 76 3.63 -5.14 -17.51
CA ALA A 76 4.18 -5.22 -18.86
C ALA A 76 5.09 -4.02 -19.19
N ALA A 77 4.75 -2.84 -18.69
CA ALA A 77 5.55 -1.62 -18.83
C ALA A 77 6.78 -1.55 -17.90
N GLY A 78 7.00 -2.55 -17.03
CA GLY A 78 8.12 -2.56 -16.08
C GLY A 78 7.98 -1.52 -14.94
N LYS A 79 6.79 -0.94 -14.77
CA LYS A 79 6.46 0.05 -13.72
C LYS A 79 6.06 -0.61 -12.39
N TYR A 80 5.96 -1.95 -12.37
CA TYR A 80 5.70 -2.76 -11.18
C TYR A 80 6.99 -3.07 -10.43
N ARG A 81 7.28 -2.31 -9.36
CA ARG A 81 8.59 -2.35 -8.69
C ARG A 81 8.57 -3.25 -7.47
N GLN A 82 9.62 -4.02 -7.32
CA GLN A 82 9.86 -4.84 -6.12
C GLN A 82 10.77 -4.09 -5.16
N GLN A 83 10.28 -3.86 -3.95
CA GLN A 83 10.92 -3.04 -2.94
C GLN A 83 11.20 -3.83 -1.67
N GLY A 84 12.40 -3.63 -1.13
CA GLY A 84 12.87 -4.31 0.08
C GLY A 84 12.49 -3.60 1.37
N ARG A 85 13.02 -4.10 2.49
CA ARG A 85 12.74 -3.59 3.85
C ARG A 85 13.12 -2.13 4.09
N GLN A 86 14.06 -1.59 3.31
CA GLN A 86 14.53 -0.21 3.44
C GLN A 86 13.74 0.80 2.61
N TYR A 87 12.80 0.33 1.78
CA TYR A 87 11.96 1.22 1.00
C TYR A 87 11.10 2.08 1.92
N VAL A 88 11.14 3.39 1.68
CA VAL A 88 10.25 4.36 2.31
C VAL A 88 9.01 4.46 1.43
N VAL A 89 7.84 4.25 2.02
CA VAL A 89 6.57 4.34 1.29
C VAL A 89 6.30 5.80 0.94
N ASP A 90 5.94 6.04 -0.31
CA ASP A 90 5.53 7.37 -0.77
C ASP A 90 3.99 7.51 -0.73
N ASP A 91 3.54 8.76 -0.66
CA ASP A 91 2.12 9.09 -0.72
C ASP A 91 1.49 8.61 -2.04
N GLY A 92 0.36 7.91 -1.93
CA GLY A 92 -0.37 7.38 -3.08
C GLY A 92 0.20 6.10 -3.68
N ASP A 93 1.24 5.49 -3.09
CA ASP A 93 1.74 4.19 -3.53
C ASP A 93 0.62 3.13 -3.45
N ILE A 94 0.46 2.34 -4.51
CA ILE A 94 -0.37 1.13 -4.50
C ILE A 94 0.57 -0.03 -4.18
N ILE A 95 0.34 -0.70 -3.06
CA ILE A 95 1.26 -1.70 -2.52
C ILE A 95 0.58 -3.04 -2.32
N PHE A 96 1.24 -4.09 -2.81
CA PHE A 96 0.96 -5.47 -2.47
C PHE A 96 2.11 -6.05 -1.64
N PHE A 97 1.84 -6.44 -0.39
CA PHE A 97 2.86 -6.97 0.50
C PHE A 97 2.98 -8.48 0.38
N LYS A 98 4.21 -8.97 0.14
CA LYS A 98 4.54 -10.39 0.27
C LYS A 98 5.06 -10.65 1.67
N PHE A 99 4.49 -11.63 2.34
CA PHE A 99 4.90 -12.08 3.66
C PHE A 99 4.94 -13.60 3.71
N ASN A 100 5.71 -14.15 4.64
CA ASN A 100 5.75 -15.59 4.86
C ASN A 100 4.49 -16.04 5.64
N ALA A 101 3.70 -16.96 5.06
CA ALA A 101 2.49 -17.51 5.67
C ALA A 101 2.76 -18.29 6.98
N GLY A 102 4.00 -18.72 7.24
CA GLY A 102 4.36 -19.38 8.50
C GLY A 102 4.35 -18.47 9.74
N ALA A 103 4.16 -17.15 9.57
CA ALA A 103 4.25 -16.15 10.63
C ALA A 103 2.90 -15.78 11.29
N GLY A 104 1.92 -16.70 11.34
CA GLY A 104 0.74 -16.55 12.22
C GLY A 104 -0.58 -16.18 11.56
N LEU A 105 -0.69 -16.18 10.23
CA LEU A 105 -2.01 -16.06 9.59
C LEU A 105 -2.81 -17.35 9.75
N LYS A 106 -3.61 -17.41 10.81
CA LYS A 106 -4.77 -18.31 10.86
C LYS A 106 -5.82 -17.74 9.89
N ASP A 107 -5.92 -18.37 8.72
CA ASP A 107 -6.99 -18.31 7.74
C ASP A 107 -7.87 -17.04 7.75
N ALA A 108 -7.41 -15.99 7.06
CA ALA A 108 -8.34 -14.99 6.52
C ALA A 108 -8.95 -15.54 5.22
N GLY A 109 -9.99 -16.37 5.38
CA GLY A 109 -11.06 -16.57 4.41
C GLY A 109 -10.65 -17.04 3.00
N LYS A 110 -10.55 -18.35 2.81
CA LYS A 110 -11.02 -18.95 1.55
C LYS A 110 -12.51 -18.65 1.41
N LYS A 111 -12.90 -17.59 0.70
CA LYS A 111 -14.20 -17.55 0.03
C LYS A 111 -13.96 -17.77 -1.46
N LYS A 112 -14.34 -18.95 -1.93
CA LYS A 112 -14.42 -19.32 -3.34
C LYS A 112 -15.47 -20.43 -3.45
N PRO A 113 -16.16 -20.52 -4.60
CA PRO A 113 -17.29 -19.69 -5.01
C PRO A 113 -18.60 -20.02 -4.27
#